data_AF-A0A7H0JWL2-F1
#
_entry.id   AF-A0A7H0JWL2-F1
#
_cell.length_a   1.000
_cell.length_b   1.000
_cell.length_c   1.000
_cell.angle_alpha   90.00
_cell.angle_beta   90.00
_cell.angle_gamma   90.00
#
_symmetry.space_group_name_H-M   'P 1'
#
loop_
_entity.id
_entity.type
_entity.pdbx_description
1 polymer ?
#
loop_
_entity_poly.entity_id
_entity_poly.type
_entity_poly.pdbx_seq_one_letter_code
_entity_poly.pdbx_strand_id
1 'polypeptide(L)'
;MSLDVFREALDGLDPGEYPEAARLAVMRLSDEGLFRHRLWAADDEVKRREAERAKAEGATDAVRNMRATVPALAPVEARIPESSPYAGMTGVLEYDPTKPFIDGDLVWASERVWQVSSAAPVSTPPGQGRGYVAVPPPVPEEAAGAVES
;
A
#
# COMPACT_ATOMS: atom_id res chain seq x y z
N MET A 1 21.76 -24.16 16.02
CA MET A 1 21.30 -23.65 14.71
C MET A 1 21.89 -22.26 14.56
N SER A 2 22.60 -21.96 13.47
CA SER A 2 23.12 -20.61 13.23
C SER A 2 21.99 -19.67 12.80
N LEU A 3 22.23 -18.38 12.93
CA LEU A 3 21.26 -17.35 12.56
C LEU A 3 20.99 -17.32 11.05
N ASP A 4 21.97 -17.72 10.25
CA ASP A 4 21.86 -17.80 8.78
C ASP A 4 20.98 -18.97 8.33
N VAL A 5 21.13 -20.15 8.98
CA VAL A 5 20.27 -21.32 8.73
C VAL A 5 18.81 -21.03 9.12
N PHE A 6 18.59 -20.20 10.15
CA PHE A 6 17.25 -19.76 10.51
C PHE A 6 16.64 -18.82 9.45
N ARG A 7 17.43 -17.88 8.92
CA ARG A 7 16.98 -16.93 7.89
C ARG A 7 16.63 -17.63 6.59
N GLU A 8 17.46 -18.55 6.12
CA GLU A 8 17.15 -19.35 4.92
C GLU A 8 15.87 -20.17 5.09
N ALA A 9 15.64 -20.74 6.28
CA ALA A 9 14.40 -21.45 6.58
C ALA A 9 13.17 -20.52 6.62
N LEU A 10 13.34 -19.27 7.04
CA LEU A 10 12.28 -18.25 6.98
C LEU A 10 12.01 -17.79 5.54
N ASP A 11 13.05 -17.58 4.74
CA ASP A 11 12.93 -17.15 3.34
C ASP A 11 12.29 -18.23 2.45
N GLY A 12 12.38 -19.50 2.87
CA GLY A 12 11.76 -20.64 2.19
C GLY A 12 10.30 -20.93 2.59
N LEU A 13 9.74 -20.24 3.60
CA LEU A 13 8.35 -20.42 4.02
C LEU A 13 7.40 -19.66 3.07
N ASP A 14 6.26 -20.27 2.74
CA ASP A 14 5.18 -19.55 2.06
C ASP A 14 4.59 -18.52 3.04
N PRO A 15 4.30 -17.26 2.61
CA PRO A 15 3.65 -16.27 3.46
C PRO A 15 2.34 -16.74 4.13
N GLY A 16 1.62 -17.70 3.53
CA GLY A 16 0.44 -18.33 4.11
C GLY A 16 0.74 -19.24 5.30
N GLU A 17 1.97 -19.73 5.43
CA GLU A 17 2.41 -20.62 6.52
C GLU A 17 2.95 -19.86 7.73
N TYR A 18 3.24 -18.56 7.58
CA TYR A 18 3.78 -17.72 8.65
C TYR A 18 2.97 -17.76 9.96
N PRO A 19 1.62 -17.74 9.95
CA PRO A 19 0.85 -17.78 11.19
C PRO A 19 1.09 -19.08 11.98
N GLU A 20 1.11 -20.22 11.31
CA GLU A 20 1.30 -21.52 11.94
C GLU A 20 2.76 -21.71 12.38
N ALA A 21 3.72 -21.30 11.54
CA ALA A 21 5.13 -21.30 11.90
C ALA A 21 5.41 -20.44 13.15
N ALA A 22 4.82 -19.25 13.24
CA ALA A 22 4.91 -18.38 14.40
C ALA A 22 4.27 -19.01 15.65
N ARG A 23 3.09 -19.63 15.50
CA ARG A 23 2.41 -20.36 16.59
C ARG A 23 3.30 -21.48 17.14
N LEU A 24 3.87 -22.29 16.27
CA LEU A 24 4.75 -23.40 16.65
C LEU A 24 6.05 -22.91 17.31
N ALA A 25 6.59 -21.77 16.88
CA ALA A 25 7.75 -21.15 17.53
C ALA A 25 7.43 -20.70 18.96
N VAL A 26 6.29 -20.02 19.16
CA VAL A 26 5.84 -19.57 20.50
C VAL A 26 5.57 -20.74 21.43
N MET A 27 4.96 -21.83 20.93
CA MET A 27 4.69 -23.04 21.72
C MET A 27 5.96 -23.76 22.22
N ARG A 28 7.12 -23.50 21.60
CA ARG A 28 8.40 -24.11 21.97
C ARG A 28 9.22 -23.23 22.92
N LEU A 29 8.74 -22.02 23.26
CA LEU A 29 9.41 -21.15 24.21
C LEU A 29 9.32 -21.74 25.63
N SER A 30 10.38 -21.54 26.43
CA SER A 30 10.32 -21.75 27.88
C SER A 30 9.38 -20.73 28.54
N ASP A 31 8.99 -20.95 29.79
CA ASP A 31 8.16 -20.00 30.55
C ASP A 31 8.79 -18.59 30.60
N GLU A 32 10.12 -18.52 30.79
CA GLU A 32 10.87 -17.26 30.74
C GLU A 32 10.83 -16.63 29.35
N GLY A 33 11.00 -17.44 28.29
CA GLY A 33 10.91 -16.98 26.91
C GLY A 33 9.51 -16.46 26.56
N LEU A 34 8.47 -17.14 27.04
CA LEU A 34 7.07 -16.75 26.85
C LEU A 34 6.75 -15.45 27.60
N PHE A 35 7.28 -15.27 28.81
CA PHE A 35 7.16 -14.02 29.55
C PHE A 35 7.79 -12.85 28.80
N ARG A 36 9.03 -13.00 28.31
CA ARG A 36 9.71 -11.97 27.51
C ARG A 36 8.98 -11.67 26.20
N HIS A 37 8.48 -12.70 25.51
CA HIS A 37 7.70 -12.54 24.29
C HIS A 37 6.41 -11.75 24.54
N ARG A 38 5.70 -12.03 25.64
CA ARG A 38 4.50 -11.27 26.03
C ARG A 38 4.81 -9.81 26.33
N LEU A 39 5.91 -9.54 27.04
CA LEU A 39 6.35 -8.18 27.33
C LEU A 39 6.67 -7.41 26.04
N TRP A 40 7.46 -8.02 25.15
CA TRP A 40 7.78 -7.44 23.85
C TRP A 40 6.52 -7.19 23.01
N ALA A 41 5.60 -8.15 22.95
CA ALA A 41 4.38 -8.03 22.16
C ALA A 41 3.42 -6.94 22.69
N ALA A 42 3.42 -6.70 24.01
CA ALA A 42 2.58 -5.70 24.64
C ALA A 42 3.12 -4.28 24.46
N ASP A 43 4.43 -4.08 24.64
CA ASP A 43 5.02 -2.74 24.70
C ASP A 43 5.85 -2.40 23.45
N ASP A 44 6.84 -3.23 23.14
CA ASP A 44 7.86 -2.90 22.14
C ASP A 44 7.33 -3.06 20.71
N GLU A 45 6.51 -4.07 20.45
CA GLU A 45 5.93 -4.31 19.14
C GLU A 45 4.95 -3.21 18.74
N VAL A 46 4.17 -2.69 19.68
CA VAL A 46 3.27 -1.56 19.45
C VAL A 46 4.07 -0.32 19.08
N LYS A 47 5.09 0.02 19.90
CA LYS A 47 5.97 1.17 19.64
C LYS A 47 6.72 1.03 18.30
N ARG A 48 7.17 -0.18 17.96
CA ARG A 48 7.83 -0.45 16.67
C ARG A 48 6.87 -0.19 15.51
N ARG A 49 5.63 -0.69 15.58
CA ARG A 49 4.61 -0.44 14.55
C ARG A 49 4.27 1.04 14.42
N GLU A 50 4.14 1.73 15.55
CA GLU A 50 3.90 3.18 15.56
C GLU A 50 5.07 3.94 14.93
N ALA A 51 6.32 3.58 15.26
CA ALA A 51 7.50 4.20 14.67
C ALA A 51 7.60 3.92 13.15
N GLU A 52 7.28 2.71 12.70
CA GLU A 52 7.24 2.36 11.28
C GLU A 52 6.16 3.14 10.54
N ARG A 53 4.97 3.27 11.14
CA ARG A 53 3.88 4.08 10.60
C ARG A 53 4.27 5.56 10.52
N ALA A 54 4.83 6.13 11.59
CA ALA A 54 5.28 7.52 11.61
C ALA A 54 6.38 7.77 10.56
N LYS A 55 7.28 6.81 10.34
CA LYS A 55 8.29 6.88 9.28
C LYS A 55 7.64 6.88 7.89
N ALA A 56 6.63 6.03 7.67
CA ALA A 56 5.90 5.96 6.41
C ALA A 56 5.13 7.26 6.13
N GLU A 57 4.41 7.78 7.13
CA GLU A 57 3.71 9.07 7.07
C GLU A 57 4.69 10.22 6.77
N GLY A 58 5.82 10.27 7.48
CA GLY A 58 6.87 11.27 7.21
C GLY A 58 7.47 11.18 5.80
N ALA A 59 7.62 9.97 5.25
CA ALA A 59 8.07 9.78 3.87
C ALA A 59 7.02 10.27 2.84
N THR A 60 5.74 10.01 3.10
CA THR A 60 4.63 10.51 2.29
C THR A 60 4.58 12.04 2.30
N ASP A 61 4.73 12.67 3.47
CA ASP A 61 4.77 14.13 3.59
C ASP A 61 6.00 14.73 2.90
N ALA A 62 7.16 14.07 2.99
CA ALA A 62 8.35 14.48 2.25
C ALA A 62 8.13 14.46 0.73
N VAL A 63 7.50 13.41 0.20
CA VAL A 63 7.16 13.34 -1.23
C VAL A 63 6.17 14.44 -1.62
N ARG A 64 5.15 14.68 -0.81
CA ARG A 64 4.17 15.77 -1.06
C ARG A 64 4.88 17.13 -1.16
N ASN A 65 5.77 17.43 -0.22
CA ASN A 65 6.56 18.67 -0.23
C ASN A 65 7.53 18.73 -1.43
N MET A 66 8.16 17.61 -1.79
CA MET A 66 9.04 17.53 -2.96
C MET A 66 8.28 17.81 -4.26
N ARG A 67 7.08 17.26 -4.45
CA ARG A 67 6.23 17.54 -5.62
C ARG A 67 5.84 19.01 -5.70
N ALA A 68 5.51 19.63 -4.57
CA ALA A 68 5.16 21.05 -4.51
C ALA A 68 6.36 21.97 -4.84
N THR A 69 7.57 21.54 -4.47
CA THR A 69 8.80 22.34 -4.65
C THR A 69 9.47 22.12 -6.01
N VAL A 70 9.39 20.90 -6.54
CA VAL A 70 10.03 20.45 -7.78
C VAL A 70 8.94 19.93 -8.73
N PRO A 71 8.39 20.79 -9.62
CA PRO A 71 7.30 20.41 -10.52
C PRO A 71 7.62 19.21 -11.41
N ALA A 72 8.90 19.02 -11.77
CA ALA A 72 9.33 17.86 -12.55
C ALA A 72 9.14 16.52 -11.83
N LEU A 73 8.93 16.49 -10.51
CA LEU A 73 8.64 15.29 -9.73
C LEU A 73 7.14 15.10 -9.49
N ALA A 74 6.30 16.07 -9.83
CA ALA A 74 4.85 15.92 -9.77
C ALA A 74 4.41 14.95 -10.88
N PRO A 75 3.60 13.93 -10.55
CA PRO A 75 2.93 13.12 -11.57
C PRO A 75 2.01 13.99 -12.42
N VAL A 76 1.81 13.59 -13.67
CA VAL A 76 0.97 14.30 -14.64
C VAL A 76 -0.45 13.76 -14.57
N GLU A 77 -1.45 14.59 -14.84
CA GLU A 77 -2.84 14.14 -14.94
C GLU A 77 -3.03 13.24 -16.16
N ALA A 78 -3.66 12.09 -15.95
CA ALA A 78 -3.90 11.08 -16.98
C ALA A 78 -4.97 11.55 -17.97
N ARG A 79 -4.74 11.25 -19.25
CA ARG A 79 -5.79 11.34 -20.28
C ARG A 79 -6.52 10.00 -20.36
N ILE A 80 -7.65 9.92 -19.67
CA ILE A 80 -8.51 8.74 -19.73
C ILE A 80 -9.30 8.77 -21.05
N PRO A 81 -9.25 7.70 -21.88
CA PRO A 81 -10.02 7.64 -23.11
C PRO A 81 -11.53 7.76 -22.84
N GLU A 82 -12.27 8.46 -23.70
CA GLU A 82 -13.74 8.59 -23.57
C GLU A 82 -14.48 7.25 -23.65
N SER A 83 -13.88 6.25 -24.32
CA SER A 83 -14.41 4.89 -24.37
C SER A 83 -14.15 4.08 -23.09
N SER A 84 -13.38 4.61 -22.14
CA SER A 84 -13.09 3.96 -20.88
C SER A 84 -14.30 4.03 -19.95
N PRO A 85 -14.57 2.99 -19.14
CA PRO A 85 -15.58 3.08 -18.07
C PRO A 85 -15.22 4.08 -16.97
N TYR A 86 -14.00 4.64 -16.97
CA TYR A 86 -13.54 5.68 -16.05
C TYR A 86 -13.57 7.08 -16.69
N ALA A 87 -14.14 7.23 -17.89
CA ALA A 87 -14.24 8.52 -18.57
C ALA A 87 -14.94 9.55 -17.67
N GLY A 88 -14.41 10.77 -17.63
CA GLY A 88 -14.92 11.86 -16.80
C GLY A 88 -14.38 11.90 -15.37
N MET A 89 -13.61 10.90 -14.93
CA MET A 89 -12.88 11.00 -13.66
C MET A 89 -11.77 12.06 -13.75
N THR A 90 -11.64 12.87 -12.69
CA THR A 90 -10.64 13.94 -12.57
C THR A 90 -9.64 13.63 -11.45
N GLY A 91 -8.47 14.27 -11.48
CA GLY A 91 -7.44 14.06 -10.45
C GLY A 91 -6.79 12.67 -10.50
N VAL A 92 -6.96 11.94 -11.60
CA VAL A 92 -6.29 10.67 -11.87
C VAL A 92 -4.94 10.96 -12.50
N LEU A 93 -3.88 10.35 -11.95
CA LEU A 93 -2.49 10.57 -12.36
C LEU A 93 -2.03 9.47 -13.33
N GLU A 94 -1.24 9.82 -14.33
CA GLU A 94 -0.62 8.85 -15.22
C GLU A 94 0.49 8.10 -14.50
N TYR A 95 0.53 6.77 -14.63
CA TYR A 95 1.62 5.99 -14.05
C TYR A 95 2.95 6.28 -14.76
N ASP A 96 3.95 6.68 -13.98
CA ASP A 96 5.33 6.84 -14.41
C ASP A 96 6.23 6.19 -13.35
N PRO A 97 7.03 5.16 -13.70
CA PRO A 97 7.90 4.46 -12.74
C PRO A 97 8.97 5.35 -12.11
N THR A 98 9.24 6.54 -12.68
CA THR A 98 10.20 7.51 -12.15
C THR A 98 9.61 8.44 -11.11
N LYS A 99 8.28 8.43 -10.94
CA LYS A 99 7.58 9.27 -9.95
C LYS A 99 7.18 8.42 -8.74
N PRO A 100 7.45 8.89 -7.52
CA PRO A 100 6.88 8.28 -6.33
C PRO A 100 5.38 8.62 -6.27
N PHE A 101 4.52 7.66 -5.96
CA PHE A 101 3.10 7.80 -5.66
C PHE A 101 2.85 7.66 -4.15
N ILE A 102 1.88 8.38 -3.61
CA ILE A 102 1.58 8.40 -2.16
C ILE A 102 0.15 7.96 -1.87
N ASP A 103 -0.11 7.59 -0.63
CA ASP A 103 -1.43 7.13 -0.17
C ASP A 103 -2.56 8.07 -0.62
N GLY A 104 -3.62 7.47 -1.17
CA GLY A 104 -4.78 8.19 -1.71
C GLY A 104 -4.64 8.67 -3.16
N ASP A 105 -3.44 8.70 -3.76
CA ASP A 105 -3.28 9.02 -5.19
C ASP A 105 -4.09 8.04 -6.05
N LEU A 106 -4.84 8.56 -7.02
CA LEU A 106 -5.47 7.77 -8.07
C LEU A 106 -4.53 7.68 -9.26
N VAL A 107 -4.26 6.47 -9.75
CA VAL A 107 -3.27 6.20 -10.79
C VAL A 107 -3.92 5.41 -11.93
N TRP A 108 -3.84 5.95 -13.14
CA TRP A 108 -4.24 5.30 -14.38
C TRP A 108 -3.11 4.39 -14.87
N ALA A 109 -3.39 3.08 -14.93
CA ALA A 109 -2.46 2.09 -15.48
C ALA A 109 -3.22 0.84 -15.95
N SER A 110 -2.77 0.27 -17.08
CA SER A 110 -3.35 -0.96 -17.66
C SER A 110 -4.88 -0.85 -17.84
N GLU A 111 -5.33 0.27 -18.42
CA GLU A 111 -6.75 0.56 -18.70
C GLU A 111 -7.68 0.60 -17.47
N ARG A 112 -7.09 0.79 -16.28
CA ARG A 112 -7.82 0.84 -15.01
C ARG A 112 -7.31 1.97 -14.11
N VAL A 113 -8.18 2.41 -13.20
CA VAL A 113 -7.82 3.30 -12.10
C VAL A 113 -7.48 2.47 -10.87
N TRP A 114 -6.36 2.82 -10.25
CA TRP A 114 -5.86 2.21 -9.02
C TRP A 114 -5.71 3.28 -7.95
N GLN A 115 -6.09 2.99 -6.72
CA GLN A 115 -5.81 3.85 -5.59
C GLN A 115 -4.57 3.33 -4.87
N VAL A 116 -3.60 4.21 -4.62
CA VAL A 116 -2.49 3.89 -3.73
C VAL A 116 -3.06 3.70 -2.32
N SER A 117 -2.81 2.54 -1.73
CA SER A 117 -3.24 2.17 -0.38
C SER A 117 -2.05 1.89 0.56
N SER A 118 -0.84 2.23 0.11
CA SER A 118 0.39 2.05 0.87
C SER A 118 0.66 3.28 1.72
N ALA A 119 0.90 3.09 3.01
CA ALA A 119 1.32 4.17 3.90
C ALA A 119 2.67 4.80 3.51
N ALA A 120 3.54 4.02 2.86
CA ALA A 120 4.82 4.48 2.33
C ALA A 120 4.71 4.78 0.83
N PRO A 121 5.51 5.74 0.29
CA PRO A 121 5.53 6.02 -1.13
C PRO A 121 5.87 4.77 -1.97
N VAL A 122 5.20 4.63 -3.11
CA VAL A 122 5.35 3.50 -4.03
C VAL A 122 5.77 3.96 -5.43
N SER A 123 6.60 3.16 -6.10
CA SER A 123 6.99 3.37 -7.51
C SER A 123 6.77 2.12 -8.36
N THR A 124 6.35 1.01 -7.73
CA THR A 124 6.06 -0.24 -8.42
C THR A 124 4.80 -0.09 -9.29
N PRO A 125 4.70 -0.84 -10.40
CA PRO A 125 3.51 -0.79 -11.25
C PRO A 125 2.24 -1.22 -10.49
N PRO A 126 1.09 -0.56 -10.72
CA PRO A 126 -0.19 -1.04 -10.22
C PRO A 126 -0.50 -2.45 -10.70
N GLY A 127 -1.15 -3.25 -9.84
CA GLY A 127 -1.42 -4.67 -10.11
C GLY A 127 -0.21 -5.60 -9.93
N GLN A 128 0.98 -5.07 -9.64
CA GLN A 128 2.14 -5.86 -9.21
C GLN A 128 2.48 -5.56 -7.75
N GLY A 129 2.47 -6.61 -6.91
CA GLY A 129 2.82 -6.50 -5.50
C GLY A 129 1.72 -5.88 -4.64
N ARG A 130 2.11 -5.36 -3.46
CA ARG A 130 1.23 -4.70 -2.49
C ARG A 130 1.40 -3.18 -2.62
N GLY A 131 0.31 -2.43 -2.47
CA GLY A 131 0.35 -0.96 -2.42
C GLY A 131 -0.69 -0.25 -3.27
N TYR A 132 -1.43 -0.99 -4.10
CA TYR A 132 -2.54 -0.48 -4.89
C TYR A 132 -3.79 -1.33 -4.66
N VAL A 133 -4.95 -0.69 -4.71
CA VAL A 133 -6.26 -1.34 -4.77
C VAL A 133 -6.96 -0.89 -6.05
N ALA A 134 -7.60 -1.82 -6.76
CA ALA A 134 -8.36 -1.49 -7.95
C ALA A 134 -9.60 -0.68 -7.57
N VAL A 135 -9.80 0.47 -8.22
CA VAL A 135 -10.98 1.31 -8.04
C VAL A 135 -12.06 0.83 -9.01
N PRO A 136 -13.29 0.54 -8.57
CA PRO A 136 -14.37 0.21 -9.48
C PRO A 136 -14.75 1.43 -10.34
N PRO A 137 -15.20 1.24 -11.59
CA PRO A 137 -15.64 2.36 -12.40
C PRO A 137 -16.86 3.05 -11.77
N PRO A 138 -17.01 4.38 -11.96
CA PRO A 138 -18.20 5.08 -11.51
C PRO A 138 -19.45 4.48 -12.15
N VAL A 139 -20.51 4.33 -11.36
CA VAL A 139 -21.81 3.92 -11.89
C VAL A 139 -22.34 5.10 -12.71
N PRO A 140 -22.77 4.89 -13.97
CA PRO A 140 -23.40 5.97 -14.73
C PRO A 140 -24.62 6.45 -13.95
N GLU A 141 -24.62 7.74 -13.60
CA GLU A 141 -25.76 8.39 -12.98
C GLU A 141 -26.89 8.38 -14.01
N GLU A 142 -27.84 7.44 -13.87
CA GLU A 142 -29.08 7.48 -14.63
C GLU A 142 -29.70 8.86 -14.37
N ALA A 143 -29.90 9.63 -15.44
CA ALA A 143 -30.45 10.98 -15.37
C ALA A 143 -31.79 10.95 -14.62
N ALA A 144 -31.76 11.28 -13.33
CA ALA A 144 -32.93 11.59 -12.53
C ALA A 144 -33.53 12.91 -13.05
N GLY A 145 -34.30 12.81 -14.13
CA GLY A 145 -34.79 13.99 -14.83
C GLY A 145 -35.71 13.64 -16.01
N ALA A 146 -36.77 12.88 -15.77
CA ALA A 146 -37.90 12.79 -16.70
C ALA A 146 -39.20 12.36 -15.99
N VAL A 147 -39.68 13.18 -15.04
CA VAL A 147 -41.11 13.22 -14.70
C VAL A 147 -41.51 14.68 -14.50
N GLU A 148 -41.63 15.43 -15.60
CA GLU A 148 -42.53 16.59 -15.68
C GLU A 148 -43.05 16.72 -17.11
N SER A 149 -44.28 16.25 -17.33
CA SER A 149 -45.37 16.91 -18.09
C SER A 149 -46.57 15.98 -18.18
#